data_AF-A0A8A2VD97-F1
#
_entry.id   AF-A0A8A2VD97-F1
#
_cell.length_a   1.000
_cell.length_b   1.000
_cell.length_c   1.000
_cell.angle_alpha   90.00
_cell.angle_beta   90.00
_cell.angle_gamma   90.00
#
_symmetry.space_group_name_H-M   'P 1'
#
loop_
_entity.id
_entity.type
_entity.pdbx_description
1 polymer ?
#
loop_
_entity_poly.entity_id
_entity_poly.type
_entity_poly.pdbx_seq_one_letter_code
_entity_poly.pdbx_strand_id
1 'polypeptide(L)'
;MSASRGDDRVGPSRRGQSTLMGMVLLIGMVAAGSLGIFLVAGEMLSSVEQDSETERVEQGFVQLSQEMATASSGSDVSRSMDLDVGDSGAVVMSETGTLRIQGGDVDKNITIGAIEYTGEDGTRIAYQAGGVFRETGNKTQVVSAPPIQYDAASETLSFPIVKTRGESRLDSGSVRFTHYETDPLQNTSLVANDTVTIEITSEYYRGWEAYFDQQAGATTVQNVEVIDDDRGTVTAEFGFREVSDAFQNGAIYATEFETKGGSDVDDALASKAAYPELDSEIEKYVNRTDPEDGEENVTDLGTVTGSESLGDGLYFADGIEGGHLDFNLSNGNATLVVDGDINADGDTITVSEYEPGNSLSIYLTGDYDASNGGNTCVTANGNDCEDNGDAKVIQMVASSESEFDFGSGGKARYEGVIYAGGSGTEWSKRSSCQKQICFHSNPSFYGSLVASSVQIQGGNGGLNFEYDESLQNSDLSIYPDPDALPPQITYLNVAEHIVEIERN
;
A
#
# COMPACT_ATOMS: atom_id res chain seq x y z
N MET A 1 -100.60 56.21 35.90
CA MET A 1 -100.27 57.17 34.83
C MET A 1 -99.70 56.41 33.65
N SER A 2 -100.10 56.83 32.46
CA SER A 2 -99.91 56.22 31.14
C SER A 2 -98.46 55.83 30.79
N ALA A 3 -98.27 54.63 30.22
CA ALA A 3 -97.69 54.44 28.87
C ALA A 3 -97.60 52.94 28.53
N SER A 4 -98.21 52.51 27.43
CA SER A 4 -97.83 51.27 26.74
C SER A 4 -97.41 51.60 25.32
N ARG A 5 -96.16 51.26 25.02
CA ARG A 5 -95.55 51.13 23.70
C ARG A 5 -96.14 49.93 22.97
N GLY A 6 -96.27 50.06 21.64
CA GLY A 6 -96.42 48.94 20.73
C GLY A 6 -95.07 48.28 20.45
N ASP A 7 -95.13 46.96 20.40
CA ASP A 7 -94.13 45.97 20.01
C ASP A 7 -94.16 45.77 18.49
N ASP A 8 -93.01 45.43 17.89
CA ASP A 8 -92.96 44.57 16.71
C ASP A 8 -91.60 43.84 16.63
N ARG A 9 -91.56 42.71 17.34
CA ARG A 9 -91.14 41.35 16.93
C ARG A 9 -90.16 41.17 15.76
N VAL A 10 -89.05 40.51 16.09
CA VAL A 10 -88.25 39.64 15.19
C VAL A 10 -88.15 38.26 15.85
N GLY A 11 -88.47 37.18 15.13
CA GLY A 11 -88.57 35.82 15.67
C GLY A 11 -87.21 35.11 15.85
N PRO A 12 -87.08 34.13 16.76
CA PRO A 12 -85.87 33.33 16.87
C PRO A 12 -85.90 32.07 15.99
N SER A 13 -84.85 32.05 15.18
CA SER A 13 -84.22 31.03 14.36
C SER A 13 -83.99 29.65 15.03
N ARG A 14 -84.02 28.60 14.19
CA ARG A 14 -83.42 27.27 14.41
C ARG A 14 -81.98 27.42 14.95
N ARG A 15 -81.77 27.30 16.26
CA ARG A 15 -80.45 27.35 16.93
C ARG A 15 -80.01 26.02 17.58
N GLY A 16 -80.71 24.92 17.30
CA GLY A 16 -80.42 23.60 17.89
C GLY A 16 -79.57 22.63 17.04
N GLN A 17 -79.26 22.96 15.77
CA GLN A 17 -78.52 22.07 14.86
C GLN A 17 -77.01 22.36 14.83
N SER A 18 -76.60 23.63 14.99
CA SER A 18 -75.19 24.04 14.93
C SER A 18 -74.35 23.49 16.09
N THR A 19 -74.95 23.32 17.28
CA THR A 19 -74.25 22.78 18.46
C THR A 19 -73.92 21.30 18.29
N LEU A 20 -74.84 20.51 17.72
CA LEU A 20 -74.62 19.09 17.43
C LEU A 20 -73.58 18.90 16.32
N MET A 21 -73.65 19.70 15.25
CA MET A 21 -72.67 19.63 14.15
C MET A 21 -71.25 19.99 14.62
N GLY A 22 -71.12 21.03 15.48
CA GLY A 22 -69.85 21.42 16.06
C GLY A 22 -69.24 20.36 16.98
N MET A 23 -70.06 19.69 17.80
CA MET A 23 -69.60 18.61 18.67
C MET A 23 -69.15 17.38 17.86
N VAL A 24 -69.88 17.00 16.81
CA VAL A 24 -69.51 15.88 15.93
C VAL A 24 -68.19 16.18 15.19
N LEU A 25 -68.01 17.41 14.69
CA LEU A 25 -66.77 17.83 14.03
C LEU A 25 -65.58 17.87 14.99
N LEU A 26 -65.79 18.30 16.23
CA LEU A 26 -64.72 18.35 17.24
C LEU A 26 -64.31 16.95 17.67
N ILE A 27 -65.26 16.04 17.89
CA ILE A 27 -64.97 14.62 18.17
C ILE A 27 -64.27 13.97 16.98
N GLY A 28 -64.72 14.24 15.75
CA GLY A 28 -64.09 13.72 14.53
C GLY A 28 -62.66 14.23 14.34
N MET A 29 -62.41 15.51 14.61
CA MET A 29 -61.07 16.12 14.53
C MET A 29 -60.14 15.61 15.63
N VAL A 30 -60.63 15.45 16.86
CA VAL A 30 -59.84 14.88 17.96
C VAL A 30 -59.50 13.41 17.67
N ALA A 31 -60.47 12.63 17.20
CA ALA A 31 -60.24 11.24 16.83
C ALA A 31 -59.27 11.10 15.65
N ALA A 32 -59.40 11.94 14.62
CA ALA A 32 -58.48 11.98 13.49
C ALA A 32 -57.07 12.44 13.91
N GLY A 33 -56.98 13.45 14.77
CA GLY A 33 -55.71 13.95 15.31
C GLY A 33 -55.00 12.91 16.17
N SER A 34 -55.73 12.18 17.02
CA SER A 34 -55.15 11.11 17.85
C SER A 34 -54.69 9.94 16.99
N LEU A 35 -55.48 9.52 16.00
CA LEU A 35 -55.10 8.45 15.06
C LEU A 35 -53.87 8.84 14.24
N GLY A 36 -53.74 10.12 13.84
CA GLY A 36 -52.57 10.63 13.12
C GLY A 36 -51.28 10.55 13.94
N ILE A 37 -51.34 10.86 15.24
CA ILE A 37 -50.17 10.78 16.13
C ILE A 37 -49.70 9.32 16.30
N PHE A 38 -50.62 8.37 16.42
CA PHE A 38 -50.27 6.95 16.58
C PHE A 38 -49.56 6.35 15.36
N LEU A 39 -49.89 6.80 14.14
CA LEU A 39 -49.26 6.29 12.93
C LEU A 39 -47.80 6.76 12.79
N VAL A 40 -47.53 8.03 13.10
CA VAL A 40 -46.17 8.60 13.03
C VAL A 40 -45.30 8.13 14.20
N ALA A 41 -45.89 7.94 15.38
CA ALA A 41 -45.18 7.41 16.54
C ALA A 41 -44.72 5.96 16.34
N GLY A 42 -45.43 5.16 15.52
CA GLY A 42 -45.07 3.77 15.24
C GLY A 42 -43.72 3.63 14.53
N GLU A 43 -43.53 4.37 13.43
CA GLU A 43 -42.27 4.34 12.65
C GLU A 43 -41.07 4.90 13.43
N MET A 44 -41.28 5.95 14.24
CA MET A 44 -40.20 6.52 15.06
C MET A 44 -39.83 5.64 16.25
N LEU A 45 -40.79 4.89 16.81
CA LEU A 45 -40.51 4.01 17.95
C LEU A 45 -39.79 2.75 17.48
N SER A 46 -40.20 2.16 16.35
CA SER A 46 -39.53 0.99 15.77
C SER A 46 -38.09 1.29 15.37
N SER A 47 -37.80 2.48 14.83
CA SER A 47 -36.42 2.86 14.50
C SER A 47 -35.53 2.98 15.73
N VAL A 48 -36.05 3.56 16.83
CA VAL A 48 -35.29 3.67 18.09
C VAL A 48 -35.07 2.30 18.74
N GLU A 49 -36.07 1.41 18.68
CA GLU A 49 -35.95 0.05 19.18
C GLU A 49 -34.89 -0.74 18.40
N GLN A 50 -34.86 -0.59 17.07
CA GLN A 50 -33.90 -1.25 16.18
C GLN A 50 -32.47 -0.72 16.36
N ASP A 51 -32.27 0.61 16.41
CA ASP A 51 -30.97 1.22 16.71
C ASP A 51 -30.42 0.71 18.05
N SER A 52 -31.30 0.64 19.06
CA SER A 52 -30.95 0.15 20.39
C SER A 52 -30.59 -1.34 20.39
N GLU A 53 -31.21 -2.14 19.53
CA GLU A 53 -30.88 -3.56 19.36
C GLU A 53 -29.50 -3.72 18.72
N THR A 54 -29.25 -3.03 17.61
CA THR A 54 -27.95 -3.05 16.95
C THR A 54 -26.82 -2.62 17.89
N GLU A 55 -27.01 -1.54 18.67
CA GLU A 55 -26.00 -1.11 19.65
C GLU A 55 -25.75 -2.16 20.74
N ARG A 56 -26.79 -2.84 21.24
CA ARG A 56 -26.61 -3.93 22.22
C ARG A 56 -25.85 -5.11 21.62
N VAL A 57 -26.17 -5.50 20.40
CA VAL A 57 -25.49 -6.59 19.69
C VAL A 57 -24.03 -6.21 19.42
N GLU A 58 -23.75 -4.99 18.96
CA GLU A 58 -22.39 -4.47 18.79
C GLU A 58 -21.57 -4.62 20.07
N GLN A 59 -22.09 -4.18 21.22
CA GLN A 59 -21.40 -4.33 22.50
C GLN A 59 -21.20 -5.80 22.90
N GLY A 60 -22.17 -6.66 22.59
CA GLY A 60 -22.05 -8.11 22.77
C GLY A 60 -20.89 -8.69 21.95
N PHE A 61 -20.74 -8.25 20.69
CA PHE A 61 -19.63 -8.65 19.83
C PHE A 61 -18.27 -8.07 20.25
N VAL A 62 -18.24 -6.86 20.81
CA VAL A 62 -17.02 -6.32 21.44
C VAL A 62 -16.62 -7.14 22.66
N GLN A 63 -17.56 -7.56 23.50
CA GLN A 63 -17.27 -8.47 24.61
C GLN A 63 -16.84 -9.85 24.10
N LEU A 64 -17.46 -10.34 23.02
CA LEU A 64 -17.07 -11.55 22.30
C LEU A 64 -15.61 -11.53 21.89
N SER A 65 -15.14 -10.45 21.26
CA SER A 65 -13.74 -10.34 20.84
C SER A 65 -12.77 -10.36 22.03
N GLN A 66 -13.11 -9.68 23.13
CA GLN A 66 -12.28 -9.65 24.35
C GLN A 66 -12.17 -11.02 25.02
N GLU A 67 -13.28 -11.75 25.13
CA GLU A 67 -13.29 -13.09 25.72
C GLU A 67 -12.60 -14.12 24.81
N MET A 68 -12.75 -13.99 23.49
CA MET A 68 -12.02 -14.79 22.50
C MET A 68 -10.50 -14.55 22.61
N ALA A 69 -10.06 -13.29 22.71
CA ALA A 69 -8.66 -12.95 22.91
C ALA A 69 -8.11 -13.45 24.27
N THR A 70 -8.94 -13.42 25.31
CA THR A 70 -8.55 -13.96 26.63
C THR A 70 -8.44 -15.48 26.59
N ALA A 71 -9.39 -16.16 25.97
CA ALA A 71 -9.36 -17.62 25.78
C ALA A 71 -8.20 -18.06 24.89
N SER A 72 -7.85 -17.29 23.85
CA SER A 72 -6.71 -17.60 22.98
C SER A 72 -5.36 -17.48 23.69
N SER A 73 -5.24 -16.62 24.70
CA SER A 73 -4.01 -16.39 25.45
C SER A 73 -3.59 -17.51 26.43
N GLY A 74 -4.48 -18.46 26.74
CA GLY A 74 -4.22 -19.50 27.74
C GLY A 74 -4.83 -20.86 27.39
N SER A 75 -4.00 -21.90 27.39
CA SER A 75 -4.35 -23.26 26.93
C SER A 75 -5.44 -23.99 27.74
N ASP A 76 -5.69 -23.58 28.99
CA ASP A 76 -6.67 -24.19 29.89
C ASP A 76 -7.79 -23.22 30.32
N VAL A 77 -7.91 -22.09 29.62
CA VAL A 77 -8.86 -21.03 29.99
C VAL A 77 -10.14 -21.18 29.19
N SER A 78 -11.12 -21.90 29.75
CA SER A 78 -12.50 -21.81 29.26
C SER A 78 -13.13 -20.51 29.74
N ARG A 79 -13.72 -19.75 28.83
CA ARG A 79 -14.47 -18.53 29.11
C ARG A 79 -15.94 -18.75 28.78
N SER A 80 -16.82 -18.03 29.45
CA SER A 80 -18.24 -18.05 29.15
C SER A 80 -18.79 -16.65 29.25
N MET A 81 -19.69 -16.29 28.33
CA MET A 81 -20.47 -15.07 28.41
C MET A 81 -21.93 -15.36 28.13
N ASP A 82 -22.80 -14.45 28.54
CA ASP A 82 -24.15 -14.38 28.02
C ASP A 82 -24.12 -13.45 26.79
N LEU A 83 -24.32 -14.03 25.61
CA LEU A 83 -24.38 -13.30 24.35
C LEU A 83 -25.84 -12.92 24.08
N ASP A 84 -26.09 -11.66 23.72
CA ASP A 84 -27.41 -11.20 23.27
C ASP A 84 -27.35 -10.82 21.79
N VAL A 85 -28.03 -11.62 20.97
CA VAL A 85 -28.09 -11.50 19.50
C VAL A 85 -29.53 -11.45 18.99
N GLY A 86 -30.46 -11.07 19.88
CA GLY A 86 -31.88 -10.97 19.57
C GLY A 86 -32.50 -12.26 19.04
N ASP A 87 -33.64 -12.12 18.36
CA ASP A 87 -34.34 -13.24 17.72
C ASP A 87 -33.67 -13.68 16.41
N SER A 88 -32.89 -12.79 15.78
CA SER A 88 -32.15 -13.07 14.53
C SER A 88 -30.99 -14.03 14.74
N GLY A 89 -30.42 -14.09 15.95
CA GLY A 89 -29.27 -14.94 16.27
C GLY A 89 -28.00 -14.56 15.51
N ALA A 90 -26.92 -15.30 15.77
CA ALA A 90 -25.66 -15.17 15.03
C ALA A 90 -25.25 -16.51 14.39
N VAL A 91 -24.47 -16.47 13.32
CA VAL A 91 -23.98 -17.64 12.58
C VAL A 91 -22.47 -17.68 12.67
N VAL A 92 -21.93 -18.80 13.14
CA VAL A 92 -20.49 -19.11 13.12
C VAL A 92 -20.17 -19.82 11.81
N MET A 93 -19.23 -19.26 11.07
CA MET A 93 -18.75 -19.74 9.78
C MET A 93 -17.24 -19.97 9.87
N SER A 94 -16.72 -21.03 9.25
CA SER A 94 -15.30 -21.40 9.36
C SER A 94 -14.41 -20.93 8.22
N GLU A 95 -14.98 -20.57 7.06
CA GLU A 95 -14.22 -20.24 5.84
C GLU A 95 -14.78 -18.99 5.14
N THR A 96 -14.62 -17.83 5.78
CA THR A 96 -15.15 -16.54 5.27
C THR A 96 -14.07 -15.61 4.73
N GLY A 97 -12.81 -15.99 4.87
CA GLY A 97 -11.69 -15.24 4.31
C GLY A 97 -10.38 -16.03 4.35
N THR A 98 -9.37 -15.45 3.72
CA THR A 98 -7.99 -15.96 3.74
C THR A 98 -7.02 -14.86 4.13
N LEU A 99 -6.00 -15.26 4.87
CA LEU A 99 -4.96 -14.38 5.36
C LEU A 99 -3.61 -14.99 4.97
N ARG A 100 -2.86 -14.30 4.12
CA ARG A 100 -1.52 -14.70 3.69
C ARG A 100 -0.48 -13.76 4.30
N ILE A 101 0.52 -14.32 4.97
CA ILE A 101 1.65 -13.59 5.55
C ILE A 101 2.92 -14.09 4.90
N GLN A 102 3.72 -13.17 4.37
CA GLN A 102 5.02 -13.43 3.77
C GLN A 102 6.06 -12.46 4.35
N GLY A 103 7.22 -12.97 4.77
CA GLY A 103 8.34 -12.14 5.24
C GLY A 103 9.33 -12.93 6.10
N GLY A 104 10.64 -12.74 5.87
CA GLY A 104 11.69 -13.59 6.44
C GLY A 104 11.43 -15.08 6.17
N ASP A 105 11.41 -15.90 7.22
CA ASP A 105 11.11 -17.34 7.14
C ASP A 105 9.60 -17.69 7.19
N VAL A 106 8.71 -16.68 7.16
CA VAL A 106 7.26 -16.89 7.21
C VAL A 106 6.68 -16.85 5.80
N ASP A 107 6.03 -17.94 5.39
CA ASP A 107 5.09 -18.00 4.25
C ASP A 107 3.91 -18.88 4.66
N LYS A 108 2.81 -18.24 5.06
CA LYS A 108 1.64 -18.91 5.62
C LYS A 108 0.37 -18.38 4.98
N ASN A 109 -0.51 -19.30 4.60
CA ASN A 109 -1.87 -19.00 4.18
C ASN A 109 -2.84 -19.65 5.17
N ILE A 110 -3.68 -18.82 5.78
CA ILE A 110 -4.55 -19.18 6.90
C ILE A 110 -5.98 -18.86 6.51
N THR A 111 -6.83 -19.88 6.54
CA THR A 111 -8.28 -19.68 6.38
C THR A 111 -8.86 -19.15 7.69
N ILE A 112 -9.60 -18.04 7.60
CA ILE A 112 -10.25 -17.40 8.73
C ILE A 112 -11.77 -17.54 8.62
N GLY A 113 -12.41 -17.75 9.76
CA GLY A 113 -13.85 -17.77 9.92
C GLY A 113 -14.41 -16.46 10.44
N ALA A 114 -15.73 -16.33 10.42
CA ALA A 114 -16.43 -15.19 11.01
C ALA A 114 -17.62 -15.65 11.85
N ILE A 115 -18.00 -14.81 12.82
CA ILE A 115 -19.28 -14.91 13.51
C ILE A 115 -20.08 -13.70 13.05
N GLU A 116 -21.27 -13.90 12.51
CA GLU A 116 -22.06 -12.82 11.93
C GLU A 116 -23.46 -12.77 12.52
N TYR A 117 -23.89 -11.56 12.87
CA TYR A 117 -25.28 -11.20 13.13
C TYR A 117 -25.80 -10.35 11.97
N THR A 118 -27.04 -10.59 11.53
CA THR A 118 -27.74 -9.78 10.52
C THR A 118 -29.03 -9.23 11.11
N GLY A 119 -29.12 -7.90 11.21
CA GLY A 119 -30.33 -7.19 11.63
C GLY A 119 -31.42 -7.19 10.56
N GLU A 120 -32.66 -6.86 10.96
CA GLU A 120 -33.80 -6.80 10.03
C GLU A 120 -33.67 -5.70 8.96
N ASP A 121 -32.89 -4.66 9.25
CA ASP A 121 -32.55 -3.54 8.36
C ASP A 121 -31.41 -3.89 7.37
N GLY A 122 -30.81 -5.08 7.50
CA GLY A 122 -29.67 -5.52 6.72
C GLY A 122 -28.31 -5.12 7.30
N THR A 123 -28.27 -4.45 8.47
CA THR A 123 -27.00 -4.16 9.15
C THR A 123 -26.35 -5.48 9.60
N ARG A 124 -25.07 -5.69 9.25
CA ARG A 124 -24.30 -6.86 9.66
C ARG A 124 -23.25 -6.49 10.70
N ILE A 125 -23.19 -7.24 11.80
CA ILE A 125 -22.11 -7.15 12.79
C ILE A 125 -21.31 -8.45 12.74
N ALA A 126 -20.02 -8.34 12.47
CA ALA A 126 -19.17 -9.51 12.25
C ALA A 126 -17.91 -9.48 13.11
N TYR A 127 -17.63 -10.59 13.78
CA TYR A 127 -16.31 -10.87 14.37
C TYR A 127 -15.48 -11.68 13.37
N GLN A 128 -14.27 -11.22 13.03
CA GLN A 128 -13.34 -11.96 12.17
C GLN A 128 -11.90 -11.71 12.60
N ALA A 129 -11.13 -12.80 12.78
CA ALA A 129 -9.70 -12.79 13.16
C ALA A 129 -9.35 -11.82 14.32
N GLY A 130 -10.26 -11.65 15.28
CA GLY A 130 -10.07 -10.78 16.45
C GLY A 130 -10.66 -9.37 16.31
N GLY A 131 -10.97 -8.92 15.10
CA GLY A 131 -11.67 -7.65 14.85
C GLY A 131 -13.19 -7.79 14.91
N VAL A 132 -13.88 -6.68 15.16
CA VAL A 132 -15.34 -6.55 15.03
C VAL A 132 -15.66 -5.44 14.05
N PHE A 133 -16.44 -5.78 13.03
CA PHE A 133 -16.81 -4.90 11.94
C PHE A 133 -18.32 -4.71 11.90
N ARG A 134 -18.76 -3.49 11.57
CA ARG A 134 -20.15 -3.17 11.26
C ARG A 134 -20.27 -2.82 9.79
N GLU A 135 -21.20 -3.46 9.11
CA GLU A 135 -21.44 -3.30 7.67
C GLU A 135 -22.88 -2.83 7.44
N THR A 136 -23.04 -1.73 6.68
CA THR A 136 -24.35 -1.10 6.41
C THR A 136 -24.60 -0.95 4.90
N GLY A 137 -24.40 -2.01 4.13
CA GLY A 137 -24.55 -2.12 2.68
C GLY A 137 -23.50 -1.38 1.84
N ASN A 138 -23.03 -0.20 2.28
CA ASN A 138 -22.09 0.63 1.52
C ASN A 138 -20.83 1.02 2.29
N LYS A 139 -20.75 0.66 3.57
CA LYS A 139 -19.67 1.06 4.48
C LYS A 139 -19.41 -0.04 5.48
N THR A 140 -18.13 -0.30 5.71
CA THR A 140 -17.65 -1.14 6.80
C THR A 140 -16.92 -0.26 7.81
N GLN A 141 -17.25 -0.40 9.08
CA GLN A 141 -16.63 0.36 10.18
C GLN A 141 -15.99 -0.60 11.16
N VAL A 142 -14.79 -0.26 11.62
CA VAL A 142 -14.11 -0.99 12.69
C VAL A 142 -14.76 -0.60 14.02
N VAL A 143 -15.50 -1.52 14.63
CA VAL A 143 -16.12 -1.37 15.95
C VAL A 143 -15.14 -1.77 17.05
N SER A 144 -14.37 -2.83 16.81
CA SER A 144 -13.27 -3.28 17.65
C SER A 144 -12.09 -3.65 16.76
N ALA A 145 -10.94 -3.05 17.03
CA ALA A 145 -9.73 -3.29 16.25
C ALA A 145 -9.25 -4.74 16.42
N PRO A 146 -8.82 -5.40 15.34
CA PRO A 146 -8.04 -6.63 15.41
C PRO A 146 -6.85 -6.48 16.38
N PRO A 147 -6.42 -7.55 17.07
CA PRO A 147 -5.36 -7.50 18.07
C PRO A 147 -3.94 -7.39 17.47
N ILE A 148 -3.83 -7.09 16.17
CA ILE A 148 -2.56 -6.87 15.48
C ILE A 148 -1.93 -5.60 16.06
N GLN A 149 -0.64 -5.61 16.35
CA GLN A 149 0.02 -4.46 16.96
C GLN A 149 1.36 -4.21 16.30
N TYR A 150 1.54 -2.98 15.85
CA TYR A 150 2.83 -2.46 15.42
C TYR A 150 3.35 -1.50 16.49
N ASP A 151 4.51 -1.82 17.07
CA ASP A 151 5.23 -0.95 18.00
C ASP A 151 6.38 -0.26 17.26
N ALA A 152 6.19 1.02 16.94
CA ALA A 152 7.19 1.82 16.24
C ALA A 152 8.48 2.06 17.03
N ALA A 153 8.47 1.94 18.36
CA ALA A 153 9.68 2.14 19.17
C ALA A 153 10.60 0.91 19.17
N SER A 154 10.02 -0.28 18.97
CA SER A 154 10.75 -1.55 18.89
C SER A 154 10.72 -2.18 17.50
N GLU A 155 10.12 -1.51 16.52
CA GLU A 155 9.90 -1.96 15.14
C GLU A 155 9.39 -3.41 15.10
N THR A 156 8.42 -3.72 15.97
CA THR A 156 7.91 -5.07 16.16
C THR A 156 6.46 -5.16 15.72
N LEU A 157 6.17 -6.06 14.79
CA LEU A 157 4.81 -6.43 14.40
C LEU A 157 4.41 -7.72 15.12
N SER A 158 3.32 -7.65 15.89
CA SER A 158 2.73 -8.81 16.57
C SER A 158 1.35 -9.10 15.99
N PHE A 159 1.19 -10.32 15.47
CA PHE A 159 -0.01 -10.76 14.76
C PHE A 159 -0.59 -12.03 15.40
N PRO A 160 -1.39 -11.90 16.47
CA PRO A 160 -2.15 -13.02 17.01
C PRO A 160 -3.45 -13.20 16.22
N ILE A 161 -3.55 -14.28 15.44
CA ILE A 161 -4.71 -14.60 14.62
C ILE A 161 -5.63 -15.51 15.41
N VAL A 162 -6.83 -15.04 15.75
CA VAL A 162 -7.82 -15.85 16.49
C VAL A 162 -8.90 -16.36 15.54
N LYS A 163 -8.88 -17.65 15.22
CA LYS A 163 -9.87 -18.30 14.35
C LYS A 163 -10.90 -19.12 15.13
N THR A 164 -12.11 -19.16 14.59
CA THR A 164 -13.20 -20.01 15.08
C THR A 164 -13.08 -21.41 14.49
N ARG A 165 -13.56 -22.41 15.24
CA ARG A 165 -13.69 -23.79 14.76
C ARG A 165 -15.15 -24.19 14.63
N GLY A 166 -15.47 -24.80 13.49
CA GLY A 166 -16.79 -25.38 13.23
C GLY A 166 -17.82 -24.34 12.78
N GLU A 167 -19.00 -24.85 12.43
CA GLU A 167 -20.14 -24.05 12.01
C GLU A 167 -21.30 -24.29 12.98
N SER A 168 -21.95 -23.20 13.39
CA SER A 168 -23.08 -23.29 14.32
C SER A 168 -23.95 -22.04 14.24
N ARG A 169 -25.16 -22.13 14.79
CA ARG A 169 -26.02 -20.97 15.01
C ARG A 169 -26.08 -20.69 16.51
N LEU A 170 -25.84 -19.45 16.89
CA LEU A 170 -25.90 -18.96 18.26
C LEU A 170 -27.22 -18.21 18.45
N ASP A 171 -27.97 -18.60 19.47
CA ASP A 171 -29.11 -17.82 19.95
C ASP A 171 -28.68 -17.01 21.19
N SER A 172 -29.47 -16.03 21.61
CA SER A 172 -29.21 -15.34 22.88
C SER A 172 -29.13 -16.32 24.05
N GLY A 173 -28.10 -16.16 24.89
CA GLY A 173 -27.85 -17.00 26.07
C GLY A 173 -26.37 -17.29 26.32
N SER A 174 -26.11 -18.27 27.18
CA SER A 174 -24.75 -18.62 27.61
C SER A 174 -23.97 -19.35 26.51
N VAL A 175 -22.86 -18.77 26.10
CA VAL A 175 -21.90 -19.32 25.13
C VAL A 175 -20.57 -19.56 25.84
N ARG A 176 -19.92 -20.68 25.51
CA ARG A 176 -18.62 -21.08 26.05
C ARG A 176 -17.55 -21.07 24.97
N PHE A 177 -16.40 -20.52 25.30
CA PHE A 177 -15.20 -20.45 24.48
C PHE A 177 -14.14 -21.35 25.10
N THR A 178 -13.60 -22.26 24.30
CA THR A 178 -12.54 -23.16 24.74
C THR A 178 -11.37 -23.04 23.80
N HIS A 179 -10.20 -22.75 24.37
CA HIS A 179 -8.95 -22.83 23.63
C HIS A 179 -8.75 -24.25 23.12
N TYR A 180 -8.61 -24.42 21.82
CA TYR A 180 -8.37 -25.72 21.22
C TYR A 180 -6.88 -25.96 21.00
N GLU A 181 -6.23 -25.03 20.30
CA GLU A 181 -4.85 -25.18 19.86
C GLU A 181 -4.22 -23.80 19.60
N THR A 182 -2.93 -23.67 19.90
CA THR A 182 -2.08 -22.59 19.37
C THR A 182 -1.07 -23.22 18.44
N ASP A 183 -1.04 -22.76 17.20
CA ASP A 183 0.07 -23.00 16.29
C ASP A 183 0.97 -21.76 16.28
N PRO A 184 2.11 -21.77 16.98
CA PRO A 184 3.08 -20.70 16.90
C PRO A 184 3.73 -20.77 15.52
N LEU A 185 3.19 -20.00 14.57
CA LEU A 185 3.71 -19.96 13.21
C LEU A 185 5.17 -19.48 13.20
N GLN A 186 5.49 -18.48 14.03
CA GLN A 186 6.85 -18.05 14.40
C GLN A 186 6.81 -17.25 15.71
N ASN A 187 7.65 -17.62 16.69
CA ASN A 187 7.68 -16.93 17.99
C ASN A 187 8.30 -15.53 17.90
N THR A 188 9.36 -15.36 17.08
CA THR A 188 9.96 -14.09 16.66
C THR A 188 10.89 -14.35 15.47
N SER A 189 10.55 -13.81 14.30
CA SER A 189 11.44 -13.77 13.13
C SER A 189 12.16 -12.42 13.10
N LEU A 190 13.48 -12.44 12.85
CA LEU A 190 14.22 -11.24 12.48
C LEU A 190 13.93 -10.95 11.01
N VAL A 191 13.32 -9.80 10.74
CA VAL A 191 12.93 -9.31 9.40
C VAL A 191 13.49 -7.91 9.16
N ALA A 192 14.54 -7.55 9.89
CA ALA A 192 15.24 -6.28 9.72
C ALA A 192 15.78 -6.15 8.30
N ASN A 193 15.59 -4.99 7.69
CA ASN A 193 16.03 -4.73 6.32
C ASN A 193 15.41 -5.74 5.33
N ASP A 194 14.13 -6.04 5.52
CA ASP A 194 13.29 -6.91 4.69
C ASP A 194 11.84 -6.39 4.70
N THR A 195 10.99 -6.94 3.84
CA THR A 195 9.57 -6.58 3.74
C THR A 195 8.68 -7.72 4.20
N VAL A 196 7.63 -7.38 4.95
CA VAL A 196 6.56 -8.28 5.40
C VAL A 196 5.26 -7.86 4.75
N THR A 197 4.72 -8.73 3.90
CA THR A 197 3.44 -8.54 3.21
C THR A 197 2.35 -9.34 3.90
N ILE A 198 1.24 -8.67 4.20
CA ILE A 198 0.01 -9.25 4.74
C ILE A 198 -1.10 -9.02 3.72
N GLU A 199 -1.63 -10.10 3.17
CA GLU A 199 -2.77 -10.08 2.25
C GLU A 199 -4.00 -10.67 2.93
N ILE A 200 -5.10 -9.91 2.96
CA ILE A 200 -6.37 -10.33 3.56
C ILE A 200 -7.47 -10.28 2.51
N THR A 201 -7.96 -11.45 2.12
CA THR A 201 -9.18 -11.57 1.31
C THR A 201 -10.37 -11.83 2.22
N SER A 202 -11.37 -10.95 2.21
CA SER A 202 -12.52 -11.03 3.12
C SER A 202 -13.74 -10.27 2.59
N GLU A 203 -14.92 -10.64 3.08
CA GLU A 203 -16.14 -9.81 2.93
C GLU A 203 -16.03 -8.47 3.69
N TYR A 204 -15.14 -8.40 4.68
CA TYR A 204 -14.95 -7.21 5.51
C TYR A 204 -13.68 -6.44 5.13
N TYR A 205 -13.21 -6.57 3.87
CA TYR A 205 -11.93 -6.01 3.40
C TYR A 205 -11.81 -4.49 3.65
N ARG A 206 -12.89 -3.72 3.49
CA ARG A 206 -12.91 -2.27 3.78
C ARG A 206 -12.63 -1.95 5.25
N GLY A 207 -13.04 -2.85 6.15
CA GLY A 207 -12.71 -2.76 7.58
C GLY A 207 -11.23 -3.03 7.83
N TRP A 208 -10.64 -3.98 7.12
CA TRP A 208 -9.20 -4.29 7.18
C TRP A 208 -8.34 -3.17 6.60
N GLU A 209 -8.75 -2.59 5.47
CA GLU A 209 -8.14 -1.40 4.86
C GLU A 209 -8.08 -0.25 5.88
N ALA A 210 -9.24 0.14 6.42
CA ALA A 210 -9.33 1.22 7.41
C ALA A 210 -8.52 0.93 8.68
N TYR A 211 -8.42 -0.34 9.06
CA TYR A 211 -7.62 -0.76 10.21
C TYR A 211 -6.11 -0.58 9.96
N PHE A 212 -5.58 -1.06 8.84
CA PHE A 212 -4.14 -0.94 8.56
C PHE A 212 -3.70 0.51 8.37
N ASP A 213 -4.50 1.31 7.66
CA ASP A 213 -4.28 2.75 7.51
C ASP A 213 -4.19 3.44 8.88
N GLN A 214 -5.11 3.14 9.80
CA GLN A 214 -5.09 3.72 11.15
C GLN A 214 -3.93 3.22 12.02
N GLN A 215 -3.58 1.94 11.95
CA GLN A 215 -2.65 1.30 12.87
C GLN A 215 -1.19 1.69 12.59
N ALA A 216 -0.83 1.81 11.31
CA ALA A 216 0.56 1.92 10.89
C ALA A 216 0.79 3.04 9.85
N GLY A 217 -0.28 3.75 9.45
CA GLY A 217 -0.24 4.88 8.54
C GLY A 217 -0.66 4.52 7.13
N ALA A 218 -0.97 5.55 6.34
CA ALA A 218 -1.48 5.41 4.97
C ALA A 218 -0.54 4.63 4.04
N THR A 219 0.77 4.70 4.28
CA THR A 219 1.78 3.97 3.49
C THR A 219 1.85 2.48 3.80
N THR A 220 1.06 1.99 4.76
CA THR A 220 0.98 0.55 5.03
C THR A 220 0.11 -0.16 4.01
N VAL A 221 -0.99 0.45 3.57
CA VAL A 221 -1.91 -0.16 2.60
C VAL A 221 -1.37 0.09 1.19
N GLN A 222 -0.96 -0.98 0.51
CA GLN A 222 -0.31 -0.90 -0.78
C GLN A 222 -1.27 -1.13 -1.95
N ASN A 223 -2.28 -1.98 -1.76
CA ASN A 223 -3.26 -2.29 -2.78
C ASN A 223 -4.59 -2.72 -2.16
N VAL A 224 -5.69 -2.39 -2.83
CA VAL A 224 -7.05 -2.86 -2.52
C VAL A 224 -7.71 -3.34 -3.80
N GLU A 225 -7.86 -4.66 -3.93
CA GLU A 225 -8.52 -5.29 -5.08
C GLU A 225 -9.97 -5.65 -4.73
N VAL A 226 -10.93 -5.16 -5.50
CA VAL A 226 -12.34 -5.54 -5.35
C VAL A 226 -12.62 -6.76 -6.24
N ILE A 227 -12.99 -7.89 -5.63
CA ILE A 227 -13.29 -9.14 -6.33
C ILE A 227 -14.74 -9.17 -6.79
N ASP A 228 -15.65 -8.82 -5.89
CA ASP A 228 -17.09 -8.73 -6.15
C ASP A 228 -17.75 -7.69 -5.22
N ASP A 229 -19.08 -7.59 -5.25
CA ASP A 229 -19.83 -6.56 -4.52
C ASP A 229 -19.55 -6.58 -3.00
N ASP A 230 -19.23 -7.75 -2.44
CA ASP A 230 -19.07 -7.95 -1.01
C ASP A 230 -17.64 -8.37 -0.62
N ARG A 231 -16.80 -8.89 -1.53
CA ARG A 231 -15.45 -9.39 -1.24
C ARG A 231 -14.35 -8.61 -1.94
N GLY A 232 -13.23 -8.45 -1.24
CA GLY A 232 -12.02 -7.87 -1.77
C GLY A 232 -10.79 -8.36 -1.03
N THR A 233 -9.62 -7.97 -1.55
CA THR A 233 -8.31 -8.26 -0.99
C THR A 233 -7.63 -6.95 -0.61
N VAL A 234 -7.13 -6.86 0.62
CA VAL A 234 -6.27 -5.76 1.09
C VAL A 234 -4.85 -6.29 1.24
N THR A 235 -3.89 -5.61 0.63
CA THR A 235 -2.46 -5.88 0.78
C THR A 235 -1.83 -4.79 1.64
N ALA A 236 -1.30 -5.17 2.79
CA ALA A 236 -0.59 -4.31 3.72
C ALA A 236 0.88 -4.71 3.80
N GLU A 237 1.80 -3.75 3.78
CA GLU A 237 3.25 -3.99 3.87
C GLU A 237 3.89 -3.28 5.05
N PHE A 238 4.89 -3.94 5.64
CA PHE A 238 5.73 -3.45 6.71
C PHE A 238 7.18 -3.73 6.36
N GLY A 239 8.07 -2.78 6.61
CA GLY A 239 9.48 -2.94 6.30
C GLY A 239 9.84 -2.66 4.86
N PHE A 240 11.06 -2.18 4.67
CA PHE A 240 11.69 -1.99 3.37
C PHE A 240 13.19 -2.26 3.49
N ARG A 241 13.82 -2.52 2.35
CA ARG A 241 15.26 -2.76 2.31
C ARG A 241 16.02 -1.45 2.17
N GLU A 242 17.01 -1.18 3.01
CA GLU A 242 17.97 -0.10 2.81
C GLU A 242 18.91 -0.47 1.64
N VAL A 243 18.45 -0.18 0.43
CA VAL A 243 19.15 -0.55 -0.81
C VAL A 243 20.38 0.31 -1.09
N SER A 244 20.47 1.49 -0.48
CA SER A 244 21.62 2.40 -0.59
C SER A 244 22.91 1.78 -0.04
N ASP A 245 22.82 0.87 0.93
CA ASP A 245 23.96 0.13 1.48
C ASP A 245 24.70 -0.71 0.43
N ALA A 246 24.01 -1.07 -0.67
CA ALA A 246 24.64 -1.77 -1.78
C ALA A 246 25.83 -0.98 -2.33
N PHE A 247 25.75 0.35 -2.39
CA PHE A 247 26.78 1.17 -3.03
C PHE A 247 28.01 1.40 -2.14
N GLN A 248 27.97 0.98 -0.87
CA GLN A 248 29.02 1.29 0.10
C GLN A 248 30.24 0.36 0.06
N ASN A 249 30.11 -0.90 -0.37
CA ASN A 249 31.21 -1.88 -0.22
C ASN A 249 31.81 -2.42 -1.53
N GLY A 250 31.49 -1.84 -2.69
CA GLY A 250 32.02 -2.32 -3.97
C GLY A 250 31.42 -1.62 -5.18
N ALA A 251 31.96 -1.93 -6.35
CA ALA A 251 31.57 -1.31 -7.62
C ALA A 251 30.44 -2.06 -8.34
N ILE A 252 30.32 -3.37 -8.08
CA ILE A 252 29.35 -4.26 -8.73
C ILE A 252 28.68 -5.13 -7.67
N TYR A 253 27.36 -5.10 -7.61
CA TYR A 253 26.54 -6.03 -6.85
C TYR A 253 25.65 -6.80 -7.81
N ALA A 254 25.94 -8.07 -8.00
CA ALA A 254 25.13 -8.90 -8.88
C ALA A 254 25.12 -10.36 -8.47
N THR A 255 23.99 -11.04 -8.65
CA THR A 255 23.88 -12.48 -8.38
C THR A 255 24.81 -13.29 -9.30
N GLU A 256 25.04 -12.78 -10.52
CA GLU A 256 25.99 -13.34 -11.47
C GLU A 256 26.88 -12.24 -12.06
N PHE A 257 28.19 -12.46 -12.05
CA PHE A 257 29.18 -11.58 -12.64
C PHE A 257 30.16 -12.39 -13.47
N GLU A 258 30.37 -11.97 -14.72
CA GLU A 258 31.28 -12.63 -15.67
C GLU A 258 32.19 -11.62 -16.37
N THR A 259 33.49 -11.94 -16.44
CA THR A 259 34.49 -11.20 -17.23
C THR A 259 34.94 -12.00 -18.46
N LYS A 260 35.08 -11.34 -19.61
CA LYS A 260 35.51 -11.91 -20.89
C LYS A 260 36.57 -11.04 -21.58
N GLY A 261 37.30 -11.63 -22.51
CA GLY A 261 38.17 -10.90 -23.45
C GLY A 261 39.47 -10.32 -22.87
N GLY A 262 39.82 -10.66 -21.62
CA GLY A 262 41.00 -10.13 -20.94
C GLY A 262 40.77 -8.75 -20.33
N SER A 263 39.54 -8.46 -19.87
CA SER A 263 39.28 -7.34 -18.97
C SER A 263 40.05 -7.51 -17.66
N ASP A 264 40.52 -6.39 -17.10
CA ASP A 264 41.34 -6.33 -15.88
C ASP A 264 40.53 -5.80 -14.68
N VAL A 265 39.21 -6.01 -14.71
CA VAL A 265 38.33 -5.65 -13.58
C VAL A 265 38.60 -6.63 -12.45
N ASP A 266 38.98 -6.10 -11.29
CA ASP A 266 39.26 -6.92 -10.11
C ASP A 266 37.96 -7.56 -9.61
N ASP A 267 37.94 -8.89 -9.49
CA ASP A 267 36.83 -9.63 -8.90
C ASP A 267 36.52 -9.15 -7.46
N ALA A 268 37.49 -8.54 -6.77
CA ALA A 268 37.29 -7.93 -5.45
C ALA A 268 36.36 -6.70 -5.46
N LEU A 269 36.12 -6.08 -6.62
CA LEU A 269 35.16 -4.99 -6.78
C LEU A 269 33.72 -5.49 -6.92
N ALA A 270 33.52 -6.82 -7.03
CA ALA A 270 32.20 -7.44 -7.22
C ALA A 270 31.74 -8.22 -5.98
N SER A 271 30.54 -7.95 -5.52
CA SER A 271 29.83 -8.70 -4.48
C SER A 271 28.70 -9.52 -5.09
N LYS A 272 28.61 -10.79 -4.70
CA LYS A 272 27.59 -11.73 -5.20
C LYS A 272 26.41 -11.80 -4.25
N ALA A 273 25.56 -10.78 -4.30
CA ALA A 273 24.36 -10.68 -3.48
C ALA A 273 23.18 -10.15 -4.32
N ALA A 274 21.98 -10.64 -4.00
CA ALA A 274 20.75 -10.13 -4.58
C ALA A 274 20.21 -8.95 -3.74
N TYR A 275 19.79 -7.90 -4.44
CA TYR A 275 19.01 -6.81 -3.90
C TYR A 275 17.59 -6.88 -4.50
N PRO A 276 16.56 -6.39 -3.78
CA PRO A 276 15.18 -6.51 -4.24
C PRO A 276 14.96 -5.70 -5.52
N GLU A 277 13.98 -6.07 -6.32
CA GLU A 277 13.47 -5.16 -7.35
C GLU A 277 12.73 -3.97 -6.72
N LEU A 278 12.58 -2.88 -7.47
CA LEU A 278 11.82 -1.69 -7.06
C LEU A 278 10.68 -1.41 -8.05
N ASP A 279 10.22 -2.44 -8.77
CA ASP A 279 9.27 -2.31 -9.88
C ASP A 279 7.97 -1.68 -9.40
N SER A 280 7.46 -2.12 -8.24
CA SER A 280 6.23 -1.60 -7.67
C SER A 280 6.34 -0.12 -7.31
N GLU A 281 7.50 0.29 -6.79
CA GLU A 281 7.81 1.66 -6.39
C GLU A 281 7.98 2.56 -7.61
N ILE A 282 8.66 2.07 -8.65
CA ILE A 282 8.81 2.77 -9.93
C ILE A 282 7.44 2.92 -10.60
N GLU A 283 6.66 1.85 -10.75
CA GLU A 283 5.34 1.89 -11.39
C GLU A 283 4.36 2.82 -10.65
N LYS A 284 4.32 2.78 -9.32
CA LYS A 284 3.52 3.72 -8.51
C LYS A 284 3.96 5.16 -8.75
N TYR A 285 5.27 5.41 -8.84
CA TYR A 285 5.80 6.74 -9.07
C TYR A 285 5.47 7.22 -10.49
N VAL A 286 5.70 6.40 -11.51
CA VAL A 286 5.35 6.66 -12.92
C VAL A 286 3.88 7.05 -13.02
N ASN A 287 2.95 6.23 -12.50
CA ASN A 287 1.51 6.50 -12.53
C ASN A 287 1.14 7.83 -11.85
N ARG A 288 1.78 8.19 -10.74
CA ARG A 288 1.54 9.48 -10.06
C ARG A 288 2.10 10.67 -10.82
N THR A 289 3.17 10.46 -11.58
CA THR A 289 3.83 11.50 -12.38
C THR A 289 3.41 11.52 -13.85
N ASP A 290 2.44 10.70 -14.23
CA ASP A 290 1.86 10.68 -15.57
C ASP A 290 1.31 12.07 -15.93
N PRO A 291 1.73 12.69 -17.05
CA PRO A 291 1.27 14.03 -17.42
C PRO A 291 -0.22 14.15 -17.74
N GLU A 292 -0.89 13.06 -18.14
CA GLU A 292 -2.29 13.03 -18.52
C GLU A 292 -3.21 12.80 -17.31
N ASP A 293 -2.89 11.80 -16.50
CA ASP A 293 -3.77 11.28 -15.44
C ASP A 293 -3.15 11.30 -14.03
N GLY A 294 -1.89 11.73 -13.88
CA GLY A 294 -1.15 11.77 -12.62
C GLY A 294 -1.60 12.86 -11.64
N GLU A 295 -1.14 12.72 -10.39
CA GLU A 295 -1.47 13.62 -9.29
C GLU A 295 -0.41 14.73 -9.08
N GLU A 296 0.80 14.50 -9.57
CA GLU A 296 1.95 15.40 -9.37
C GLU A 296 2.06 16.48 -10.45
N ASN A 297 2.55 17.65 -10.07
CA ASN A 297 2.81 18.72 -11.04
C ASN A 297 4.17 18.51 -11.71
N VAL A 298 4.16 17.85 -12.86
CA VAL A 298 5.35 17.48 -13.64
C VAL A 298 5.57 18.38 -14.86
N THR A 299 6.81 18.49 -15.32
CA THR A 299 7.13 19.03 -16.64
C THR A 299 7.23 17.88 -17.65
N ASP A 300 6.24 17.79 -18.53
CA ASP A 300 6.21 16.82 -19.63
C ASP A 300 7.19 17.21 -20.75
N LEU A 301 8.11 16.31 -21.05
CA LEU A 301 9.11 16.42 -22.12
C LEU A 301 8.71 15.60 -23.37
N GLY A 302 7.71 14.72 -23.26
CA GLY A 302 7.37 13.71 -24.27
C GLY A 302 8.58 12.84 -24.65
N THR A 303 8.67 12.44 -25.92
CA THR A 303 9.88 11.79 -26.46
C THR A 303 10.99 12.81 -26.74
N VAL A 304 12.11 12.69 -26.03
CA VAL A 304 13.24 13.61 -26.14
C VAL A 304 14.12 13.24 -27.35
N THR A 305 14.09 14.08 -28.38
CA THR A 305 14.89 13.92 -29.62
C THR A 305 15.85 15.09 -29.89
N GLY A 306 15.75 16.16 -29.10
CA GLY A 306 16.54 17.37 -29.21
C GLY A 306 17.34 17.65 -27.94
N SER A 307 17.98 18.82 -27.91
CA SER A 307 18.75 19.26 -26.73
C SER A 307 17.96 20.23 -25.88
N GLU A 308 17.86 19.97 -24.58
CA GLU A 308 17.19 20.80 -23.59
C GLU A 308 18.10 21.08 -22.39
N SER A 309 17.95 22.26 -21.80
CA SER A 309 18.63 22.63 -20.55
C SER A 309 17.57 22.81 -19.47
N LEU A 310 17.72 22.05 -18.39
CA LEU A 310 16.76 21.85 -17.32
C LEU A 310 17.35 22.33 -15.98
N GLY A 311 16.48 22.65 -15.04
CA GLY A 311 16.85 23.06 -13.68
C GLY A 311 16.54 21.96 -12.67
N ASP A 312 16.38 22.37 -11.41
CA ASP A 312 15.73 21.57 -10.38
C ASP A 312 14.23 21.40 -10.69
N GLY A 313 13.64 20.26 -10.31
CA GLY A 313 12.23 19.97 -10.54
C GLY A 313 11.94 18.52 -10.89
N LEU A 314 10.67 18.25 -11.21
CA LEU A 314 10.17 16.94 -11.61
C LEU A 314 9.83 16.96 -13.11
N TYR A 315 10.40 16.02 -13.85
CA TYR A 315 10.29 15.89 -15.30
C TYR A 315 9.82 14.48 -15.67
N PHE A 316 8.99 14.38 -16.71
CA PHE A 316 8.51 13.13 -17.27
C PHE A 316 8.85 13.07 -18.76
N ALA A 317 9.33 11.92 -19.23
CA ALA A 317 9.60 11.66 -20.64
C ALA A 317 9.07 10.28 -21.02
N ASP A 318 8.52 10.15 -22.23
CA ASP A 318 8.11 8.86 -22.80
C ASP A 318 9.32 8.01 -23.25
N GLY A 319 10.51 8.61 -23.24
CA GLY A 319 11.74 8.01 -23.75
C GLY A 319 12.70 9.06 -24.27
N ILE A 320 13.96 8.66 -24.48
CA ILE A 320 15.01 9.51 -25.04
C ILE A 320 15.56 8.82 -26.30
N GLU A 321 15.46 9.49 -27.44
CA GLU A 321 15.88 8.97 -28.74
C GLU A 321 16.99 9.86 -29.32
N GLY A 322 18.23 9.69 -28.85
CA GLY A 322 19.38 10.50 -29.28
C GLY A 322 19.29 11.98 -28.91
N GLY A 323 18.37 12.34 -28.02
CA GLY A 323 18.25 13.67 -27.42
C GLY A 323 19.27 13.91 -26.31
N HIS A 324 19.37 15.15 -25.86
CA HIS A 324 20.30 15.60 -24.84
C HIS A 324 19.59 16.41 -23.76
N LEU A 325 19.66 15.97 -22.50
CA LEU A 325 19.15 16.70 -21.34
C LEU A 325 20.32 17.16 -20.47
N ASP A 326 20.50 18.47 -20.36
CA ASP A 326 21.51 19.06 -19.49
C ASP A 326 20.88 19.71 -18.26
N PHE A 327 21.18 19.18 -17.07
CA PHE A 327 20.63 19.63 -15.80
C PHE A 327 21.57 20.59 -15.06
N ASN A 328 21.00 21.71 -14.61
CA ASN A 328 21.62 22.63 -13.66
C ASN A 328 20.95 22.49 -12.29
N LEU A 329 21.63 21.81 -11.37
CA LEU A 329 21.19 21.51 -10.01
C LEU A 329 21.73 22.51 -8.98
N SER A 330 21.95 23.77 -9.38
CA SER A 330 22.45 24.79 -8.43
C SER A 330 21.40 25.22 -7.40
N ASN A 331 20.12 25.00 -7.68
CA ASN A 331 19.02 25.46 -6.82
C ASN A 331 18.28 24.33 -6.08
N GLY A 332 18.50 23.07 -6.46
CA GLY A 332 17.84 21.91 -5.85
C GLY A 332 18.08 20.61 -6.63
N ASN A 333 17.38 19.56 -6.21
CA ASN A 333 17.37 18.26 -6.88
C ASN A 333 16.52 18.27 -8.14
N ALA A 334 16.82 17.38 -9.07
CA ALA A 334 15.95 17.06 -10.18
C ALA A 334 15.56 15.58 -10.15
N THR A 335 14.34 15.29 -10.59
CA THR A 335 13.85 13.94 -10.84
C THR A 335 13.42 13.83 -12.29
N LEU A 336 13.92 12.82 -12.98
CA LEU A 336 13.53 12.48 -14.35
C LEU A 336 12.88 11.09 -14.35
N VAL A 337 11.58 11.04 -14.61
CA VAL A 337 10.86 9.78 -14.85
C VAL A 337 10.88 9.53 -16.36
N VAL A 338 11.36 8.35 -16.76
CA VAL A 338 11.40 7.91 -18.15
C VAL A 338 10.56 6.64 -18.28
N ASP A 339 9.33 6.81 -18.77
CA ASP A 339 8.44 5.69 -19.05
C ASP A 339 8.66 5.12 -20.46
N GLY A 340 9.85 4.56 -20.67
CA GLY A 340 10.29 4.03 -21.95
C GLY A 340 11.80 3.87 -22.04
N ASP A 341 12.32 3.78 -23.26
CA ASP A 341 13.74 3.49 -23.48
C ASP A 341 14.60 4.77 -23.50
N ILE A 342 15.84 4.65 -23.04
CA ILE A 342 16.91 5.64 -23.23
C ILE A 342 17.88 5.10 -24.28
N ASN A 343 17.77 5.61 -25.51
CA ASN A 343 18.72 5.39 -26.59
C ASN A 343 19.78 6.49 -26.59
N ALA A 344 20.89 6.23 -25.92
CA ALA A 344 21.97 7.17 -25.69
C ALA A 344 22.97 7.19 -26.86
N ASP A 345 23.10 8.35 -27.53
CA ASP A 345 24.02 8.59 -28.65
C ASP A 345 24.67 9.98 -28.50
N GLY A 346 25.97 10.02 -28.18
CA GLY A 346 26.64 11.24 -27.74
C GLY A 346 26.16 11.71 -26.36
N ASP A 347 26.24 13.00 -26.07
CA ASP A 347 25.81 13.53 -24.78
C ASP A 347 24.30 13.37 -24.63
N THR A 348 23.87 12.51 -23.69
CA THR A 348 22.45 12.13 -23.55
C THR A 348 21.85 12.71 -22.28
N ILE A 349 22.50 12.52 -21.12
CA ILE A 349 22.08 13.11 -19.84
C ILE A 349 23.31 13.69 -19.15
N THR A 350 23.36 15.00 -18.93
CA THR A 350 24.47 15.65 -18.25
C THR A 350 24.03 16.48 -17.07
N VAL A 351 24.92 16.65 -16.09
CA VAL A 351 24.77 17.62 -15.00
C VAL A 351 25.90 18.64 -15.08
N SER A 352 25.59 19.83 -15.57
CA SER A 352 26.57 20.89 -15.86
C SER A 352 26.93 21.76 -14.66
N GLU A 353 26.02 21.88 -13.68
CA GLU A 353 26.26 22.59 -12.42
C GLU A 353 25.46 21.91 -11.30
N TYR A 354 26.03 21.83 -10.09
CA TYR A 354 25.33 21.33 -8.90
C TYR A 354 25.95 21.88 -7.62
N GLU A 355 25.15 21.98 -6.56
CA GLU A 355 25.63 22.26 -5.19
C GLU A 355 25.77 20.95 -4.39
N PRO A 356 26.67 20.87 -3.39
CA PRO A 356 26.84 19.66 -2.60
C PRO A 356 25.53 19.20 -1.93
N GLY A 357 25.17 17.94 -2.15
CA GLY A 357 23.93 17.35 -1.64
C GLY A 357 22.78 17.36 -2.65
N ASN A 358 22.90 18.11 -3.75
CA ASN A 358 21.92 18.04 -4.83
C ASN A 358 22.21 16.88 -5.78
N SER A 359 21.18 16.20 -6.24
CA SER A 359 21.26 15.05 -7.14
C SER A 359 20.18 15.06 -8.22
N LEU A 360 20.46 14.35 -9.32
CA LEU A 360 19.53 13.94 -10.35
C LEU A 360 19.16 12.47 -10.11
N SER A 361 17.90 12.23 -9.74
CA SER A 361 17.32 10.89 -9.69
C SER A 361 16.62 10.57 -11.01
N ILE A 362 16.90 9.41 -11.59
CA ILE A 362 16.32 8.95 -12.85
C ILE A 362 15.58 7.65 -12.58
N TYR A 363 14.28 7.60 -12.87
CA TYR A 363 13.44 6.40 -12.75
C TYR A 363 13.08 5.89 -14.13
N LEU A 364 13.52 4.68 -14.48
CA LEU A 364 13.47 4.13 -15.83
C LEU A 364 12.62 2.85 -15.87
N THR A 365 11.61 2.79 -16.74
CA THR A 365 10.83 1.56 -16.97
C THR A 365 11.34 0.72 -18.13
N GLY A 366 11.97 1.33 -19.14
CA GLY A 366 12.50 0.66 -20.33
C GLY A 366 14.01 0.37 -20.28
N ASP A 367 14.61 0.19 -21.44
CA ASP A 367 16.03 -0.18 -21.58
C ASP A 367 16.95 1.05 -21.67
N TYR A 368 18.20 0.88 -21.24
CA TYR A 368 19.27 1.86 -21.46
C TYR A 368 20.24 1.32 -22.52
N ASP A 369 20.18 1.87 -23.74
CA ASP A 369 21.06 1.49 -24.85
C ASP A 369 22.07 2.62 -25.14
N ALA A 370 23.32 2.42 -24.72
CA ALA A 370 24.45 3.29 -25.06
C ALA A 370 25.41 2.64 -26.07
N SER A 371 24.94 1.63 -26.82
CA SER A 371 25.77 0.84 -27.73
C SER A 371 26.44 1.66 -28.83
N ASN A 372 25.91 2.84 -29.15
CA ASN A 372 26.46 3.76 -30.15
C ASN A 372 27.39 4.84 -29.57
N GLY A 373 27.64 4.83 -28.25
CA GLY A 373 28.55 5.77 -27.59
C GLY A 373 27.86 6.93 -26.88
N GLY A 374 26.78 6.64 -26.15
CA GLY A 374 26.08 7.61 -25.32
C GLY A 374 26.81 7.95 -24.02
N ASN A 375 26.68 9.21 -23.58
CA ASN A 375 27.26 9.73 -22.36
C ASN A 375 26.17 10.12 -21.35
N THR A 376 26.29 9.58 -20.14
CA THR A 376 25.57 10.02 -18.94
C THR A 376 26.59 10.38 -17.86
N CYS A 377 26.72 11.66 -17.51
CA CYS A 377 27.89 12.12 -16.74
C CYS A 377 27.76 13.53 -16.15
N VAL A 378 28.63 13.83 -15.18
CA VAL A 378 28.75 15.17 -14.60
C VAL A 378 29.77 15.99 -15.39
N THR A 379 29.34 17.10 -15.97
CA THR A 379 30.16 18.04 -16.77
C THR A 379 30.59 19.28 -15.98
N ALA A 380 30.17 19.39 -14.72
CA ALA A 380 30.55 20.48 -13.83
C ALA A 380 32.06 20.69 -13.74
N ASN A 381 32.46 21.95 -13.52
CA ASN A 381 33.85 22.43 -13.55
C ASN A 381 34.53 22.41 -14.93
N GLY A 382 33.74 22.38 -16.02
CA GLY A 382 34.25 22.43 -17.40
C GLY A 382 34.79 21.09 -17.89
N ASN A 383 34.25 19.99 -17.37
CA ASN A 383 34.51 18.64 -17.81
C ASN A 383 33.60 18.32 -19.02
N ASP A 384 34.16 17.82 -20.12
CA ASP A 384 33.37 17.36 -21.28
C ASP A 384 33.16 15.84 -21.20
N CYS A 385 32.78 15.34 -20.01
CA CYS A 385 32.64 13.90 -19.73
C CYS A 385 33.92 13.08 -19.97
N GLU A 386 35.09 13.68 -19.72
CA GLU A 386 36.38 13.01 -19.83
C GLU A 386 36.94 12.62 -18.46
N ASP A 387 36.75 13.48 -17.45
CA ASP A 387 37.23 13.29 -16.09
C ASP A 387 36.13 12.72 -15.17
N ASN A 388 36.54 12.06 -14.08
CA ASN A 388 35.63 11.57 -13.05
C ASN A 388 35.24 12.71 -12.10
N GLY A 389 33.94 12.97 -11.97
CA GLY A 389 33.37 13.89 -11.00
C GLY A 389 32.92 13.18 -9.72
N ASP A 390 31.63 13.31 -9.40
CA ASP A 390 31.02 12.78 -8.18
C ASP A 390 29.87 11.84 -8.55
N ALA A 391 30.06 10.53 -8.32
CA ALA A 391 29.09 9.51 -8.70
C ALA A 391 27.81 9.52 -7.86
N LYS A 392 27.70 10.34 -6.80
CA LYS A 392 26.44 10.51 -6.04
C LYS A 392 25.44 11.41 -6.76
N VAL A 393 25.90 12.19 -7.75
CA VAL A 393 25.08 13.22 -8.40
C VAL A 393 24.03 12.61 -9.31
N ILE A 394 24.37 11.56 -10.08
CA ILE A 394 23.43 10.89 -10.99
C ILE A 394 23.07 9.53 -10.38
N GLN A 395 21.79 9.34 -10.09
CA GLN A 395 21.26 8.13 -9.46
C GLN A 395 20.18 7.57 -10.37
N MET A 396 20.48 6.49 -11.10
CA MET A 396 19.53 5.83 -11.98
C MET A 396 18.97 4.58 -11.31
N VAL A 397 17.66 4.48 -11.28
CA VAL A 397 16.91 3.37 -10.72
C VAL A 397 15.98 2.87 -11.81
N ALA A 398 16.12 1.61 -12.16
CA ALA A 398 15.44 1.02 -13.29
C ALA A 398 14.63 -0.21 -12.86
N SER A 399 13.60 -0.51 -13.65
CA SER A 399 12.83 -1.75 -13.53
C SER A 399 13.76 -2.96 -13.52
N SER A 400 13.36 -4.01 -12.82
CA SER A 400 14.05 -5.29 -12.79
C SER A 400 14.13 -5.92 -14.17
N GLU A 401 13.23 -5.56 -15.09
CA GLU A 401 13.23 -6.03 -16.48
C GLU A 401 14.12 -5.19 -17.41
N SER A 402 14.56 -4.00 -16.97
CA SER A 402 15.41 -3.11 -17.77
C SER A 402 16.79 -3.73 -18.03
N GLU A 403 17.20 -3.69 -19.29
CA GLU A 403 18.52 -4.13 -19.72
C GLU A 403 19.39 -2.94 -20.17
N PHE A 404 20.69 -3.00 -19.82
CA PHE A 404 21.68 -1.96 -20.08
C PHE A 404 22.73 -2.45 -21.08
N ASP A 405 22.86 -1.80 -22.23
CA ASP A 405 23.87 -2.13 -23.25
C ASP A 405 24.90 -1.02 -23.43
N PHE A 406 26.09 -1.22 -22.89
CA PHE A 406 27.29 -0.45 -23.19
C PHE A 406 28.08 -1.16 -24.29
N GLY A 407 27.46 -1.21 -25.48
CA GLY A 407 27.93 -1.97 -26.64
C GLY A 407 29.18 -1.41 -27.33
N SER A 408 29.62 -2.10 -28.38
CA SER A 408 30.90 -1.83 -29.06
C SER A 408 30.86 -0.76 -30.17
N GLY A 409 29.70 -0.16 -30.43
CA GLY A 409 29.49 0.78 -31.54
C GLY A 409 30.09 2.16 -31.31
N GLY A 410 30.34 2.53 -30.05
CA GLY A 410 30.95 3.81 -29.67
C GLY A 410 31.72 3.74 -28.35
N LYS A 411 32.08 4.92 -27.82
CA LYS A 411 32.77 5.08 -26.53
C LYS A 411 31.79 5.62 -25.49
N ALA A 412 30.91 4.75 -25.01
CA ALA A 412 29.94 5.15 -24.01
C ALA A 412 30.63 5.53 -22.70
N ARG A 413 30.10 6.54 -22.01
CA ARG A 413 30.48 6.88 -20.63
C ARG A 413 29.25 6.89 -19.74
N TYR A 414 29.38 6.26 -18.58
CA TYR A 414 28.44 6.40 -17.49
C TYR A 414 29.16 6.81 -16.21
N GLU A 415 28.64 7.84 -15.55
CA GLU A 415 29.08 8.29 -14.25
C GLU A 415 27.87 8.47 -13.34
N GLY A 416 27.85 7.75 -12.22
CA GLY A 416 26.71 7.70 -11.32
C GLY A 416 26.52 6.33 -10.66
N VAL A 417 25.37 6.14 -10.04
CA VAL A 417 24.93 4.82 -9.56
C VAL A 417 23.79 4.26 -10.41
N ILE A 418 23.81 2.96 -10.64
CA ILE A 418 22.72 2.22 -11.31
C ILE A 418 22.12 1.23 -10.31
N TYR A 419 20.81 1.29 -10.11
CA TYR A 419 20.05 0.29 -9.38
C TYR A 419 19.07 -0.41 -10.33
N ALA A 420 19.32 -1.68 -10.63
CA ALA A 420 18.44 -2.55 -11.41
C ALA A 420 18.33 -3.91 -10.69
N GLY A 421 17.88 -3.87 -9.43
CA GLY A 421 17.78 -5.02 -8.54
C GLY A 421 16.81 -6.10 -9.06
N GLY A 422 16.77 -7.24 -8.37
CA GLY A 422 15.99 -8.40 -8.76
C GLY A 422 16.85 -9.63 -9.04
N SER A 423 16.19 -10.71 -9.47
CA SER A 423 16.82 -12.03 -9.68
C SER A 423 16.53 -12.65 -11.05
N GLY A 424 16.14 -11.81 -12.02
CA GLY A 424 15.88 -12.22 -13.40
C GLY A 424 17.06 -12.97 -14.02
N THR A 425 16.75 -13.95 -14.86
CA THR A 425 17.76 -14.80 -15.53
C THR A 425 17.57 -14.89 -17.05
N GLU A 426 16.47 -14.38 -17.57
CA GLU A 426 16.12 -14.43 -18.99
C GLU A 426 16.38 -13.08 -19.64
N TRP A 427 17.58 -12.92 -20.20
CA TRP A 427 18.00 -11.68 -20.84
C TRP A 427 18.12 -11.83 -22.35
N SER A 428 17.84 -10.76 -23.08
CA SER A 428 18.03 -10.67 -24.51
C SER A 428 19.52 -10.80 -24.85
N LYS A 429 19.82 -11.28 -26.07
CA LYS A 429 21.20 -11.46 -26.50
C LYS A 429 21.71 -10.22 -27.22
N ARG A 430 22.45 -9.37 -26.51
CA ARG A 430 23.06 -8.13 -27.03
C ARG A 430 24.55 -8.32 -27.27
N SER A 431 25.01 -8.23 -28.51
CA SER A 431 26.45 -8.27 -28.85
C SER A 431 27.24 -9.41 -28.17
N SER A 432 26.66 -10.62 -28.14
CA SER A 432 27.15 -11.86 -27.48
C SER A 432 27.05 -11.94 -25.95
N CYS A 433 26.62 -10.87 -25.29
CA CYS A 433 26.21 -10.84 -23.90
C CYS A 433 24.75 -11.32 -23.77
N GLN A 434 24.45 -11.99 -22.65
CA GLN A 434 23.09 -12.40 -22.29
C GLN A 434 22.93 -12.23 -20.77
N LYS A 435 23.09 -10.99 -20.33
CA LYS A 435 23.01 -10.52 -18.95
C LYS A 435 22.21 -9.22 -18.94
N GLN A 436 21.74 -8.82 -17.78
CA GLN A 436 20.99 -7.57 -17.61
C GLN A 436 21.85 -6.36 -17.97
N ILE A 437 23.09 -6.31 -17.46
CA ILE A 437 24.03 -5.23 -17.80
C ILE A 437 25.22 -5.79 -18.58
N CYS A 438 25.42 -5.25 -19.78
CA CYS A 438 26.45 -5.67 -20.71
C CYS A 438 27.43 -4.54 -21.00
N PHE A 439 28.70 -4.74 -20.66
CA PHE A 439 29.80 -3.86 -21.10
C PHE A 439 30.63 -4.56 -22.18
N HIS A 440 30.82 -3.91 -23.34
CA HIS A 440 31.56 -4.47 -24.46
C HIS A 440 32.57 -3.48 -25.05
N SER A 441 33.79 -3.96 -25.35
CA SER A 441 34.90 -3.19 -25.94
C SER A 441 35.54 -2.20 -24.98
N ASN A 442 35.13 -0.93 -25.02
CA ASN A 442 35.84 0.19 -24.41
C ASN A 442 34.92 1.29 -23.82
N PRO A 443 33.83 0.94 -23.09
CA PRO A 443 33.08 1.92 -22.31
C PRO A 443 33.89 2.40 -21.11
N SER A 444 33.49 3.56 -20.58
CA SER A 444 33.96 4.09 -19.30
C SER A 444 32.83 4.10 -18.28
N PHE A 445 33.04 3.49 -17.12
CA PHE A 445 32.09 3.49 -16.01
C PHE A 445 32.78 4.01 -14.75
N TYR A 446 32.21 5.02 -14.11
CA TYR A 446 32.67 5.56 -12.83
C TYR A 446 31.51 5.61 -11.82
N GLY A 447 31.59 4.84 -10.75
CA GLY A 447 30.55 4.76 -9.73
C GLY A 447 30.29 3.32 -9.27
N SER A 448 29.03 2.95 -9.08
CA SER A 448 28.66 1.61 -8.63
C SER A 448 27.32 1.16 -9.19
N LEU A 449 27.15 -0.15 -9.37
CA LEU A 449 25.91 -0.73 -9.89
C LEU A 449 25.39 -1.91 -9.06
N VAL A 450 24.06 -2.04 -9.04
CA VAL A 450 23.30 -3.17 -8.53
C VAL A 450 22.51 -3.74 -9.71
N ALA A 451 22.65 -5.03 -9.96
CA ALA A 451 21.94 -5.72 -11.04
C ALA A 451 21.67 -7.18 -10.67
N SER A 452 20.74 -7.84 -11.35
CA SER A 452 20.64 -9.30 -11.29
C SER A 452 21.93 -9.95 -11.82
N SER A 453 22.45 -9.47 -12.96
CA SER A 453 23.54 -10.12 -13.67
C SER A 453 24.32 -9.15 -14.56
N VAL A 454 25.65 -9.31 -14.58
CA VAL A 454 26.57 -8.37 -15.25
C VAL A 454 27.61 -9.13 -16.07
N GLN A 455 27.83 -8.73 -17.32
CA GLN A 455 28.96 -9.18 -18.13
C GLN A 455 29.86 -8.01 -18.51
N ILE A 456 31.16 -8.16 -18.28
CA ILE A 456 32.17 -7.23 -18.74
C ILE A 456 33.09 -7.92 -19.75
N GLN A 457 33.01 -7.50 -21.02
CA GLN A 457 33.87 -7.98 -22.09
C GLN A 457 34.78 -6.85 -22.60
N GLY A 458 36.01 -6.81 -22.11
CA GLY A 458 37.03 -5.87 -22.58
C GLY A 458 37.89 -6.45 -23.71
N GLY A 459 38.49 -5.58 -24.52
CA GLY A 459 39.59 -5.95 -25.41
C GLY A 459 40.88 -5.22 -25.01
N ASN A 460 41.91 -5.95 -24.59
CA ASN A 460 43.29 -5.45 -24.36
C ASN A 460 43.41 -4.02 -23.77
N GLY A 461 42.74 -3.75 -22.64
CA GLY A 461 42.97 -2.53 -21.84
C GLY A 461 42.26 -1.25 -22.28
N GLY A 462 41.24 -1.34 -23.14
CA GLY A 462 40.42 -0.18 -23.53
C GLY A 462 39.22 0.13 -22.63
N LEU A 463 38.86 -0.78 -21.73
CA LEU A 463 37.73 -0.63 -20.80
C LEU A 463 38.18 0.09 -19.54
N ASN A 464 37.44 1.11 -19.11
CA ASN A 464 37.67 1.83 -17.86
C ASN A 464 36.49 1.57 -16.92
N PHE A 465 36.75 0.98 -15.76
CA PHE A 465 35.72 0.69 -14.76
C PHE A 465 36.29 1.00 -13.38
N GLU A 466 35.75 2.01 -12.72
CA GLU A 466 36.30 2.55 -11.49
C GLU A 466 35.20 2.81 -10.47
N TYR A 467 35.48 2.46 -9.21
CA TYR A 467 34.60 2.71 -8.09
C TYR A 467 34.85 4.08 -7.49
N ASP A 468 33.78 4.84 -7.25
CA ASP A 468 33.87 6.08 -6.48
C ASP A 468 33.86 5.77 -4.97
N GLU A 469 35.03 5.87 -4.32
CA GLU A 469 35.17 5.64 -2.88
C GLU A 469 34.33 6.59 -2.02
N SER A 470 33.85 7.71 -2.56
CA SER A 470 32.97 8.62 -1.82
C SER A 470 31.58 8.03 -1.55
N LEU A 471 31.20 6.95 -2.26
CA LEU A 471 29.96 6.20 -2.04
C LEU A 471 29.95 5.39 -0.73
N GLN A 472 31.11 5.13 -0.11
CA GLN A 472 31.20 4.35 1.12
C GLN A 472 30.48 4.98 2.33
N ASN A 473 30.25 6.29 2.29
CA ASN A 473 29.61 7.04 3.38
C ASN A 473 28.57 8.02 2.82
N SER A 474 27.89 7.63 1.74
CA SER A 474 26.89 8.48 1.08
C SER A 474 25.48 8.09 1.45
N ASP A 475 24.65 9.08 1.74
CA ASP A 475 23.20 8.95 1.78
C ASP A 475 22.68 9.13 0.34
N LEU A 476 22.24 8.03 -0.28
CA LEU A 476 21.68 8.03 -1.64
C LEU A 476 20.15 7.96 -1.57
N SER A 477 19.48 8.70 -2.46
CA SER A 477 18.03 8.76 -2.58
C SER A 477 17.56 7.81 -3.68
N ILE A 478 17.65 6.51 -3.41
CA ILE A 478 17.32 5.45 -4.38
C ILE A 478 15.80 5.23 -4.50
N TYR A 479 15.05 5.40 -3.43
CA TYR A 479 13.61 5.21 -3.47
C TYR A 479 12.91 6.39 -4.19
N PRO A 480 12.01 6.11 -5.16
CA PRO A 480 11.23 7.14 -5.86
C PRO A 480 10.48 8.11 -4.95
N ASP A 481 9.86 7.55 -3.91
CA ASP A 481 9.16 8.32 -2.89
C ASP A 481 9.47 7.73 -1.51
N PRO A 482 10.47 8.26 -0.79
CA PRO A 482 10.82 7.77 0.53
C PRO A 482 9.70 8.03 1.56
N ASP A 483 8.83 9.01 1.32
CA ASP A 483 7.70 9.31 2.20
C ASP A 483 6.52 8.34 1.97
N ALA A 484 6.51 7.60 0.86
CA ALA A 484 5.55 6.53 0.56
C ALA A 484 5.97 5.15 1.08
N LEU A 485 7.14 5.03 1.72
CA LEU A 485 7.63 3.76 2.24
C LEU A 485 6.77 3.28 3.42
N PRO A 486 6.54 1.96 3.52
CA PRO A 486 5.91 1.39 4.70
C PRO A 486 6.78 1.63 5.94
N PRO A 487 6.20 1.60 7.15
CA PRO A 487 6.98 1.73 8.38
C PRO A 487 7.98 0.58 8.52
N GLN A 488 9.19 0.88 8.97
CA GLN A 488 10.25 -0.12 9.08
C GLN A 488 9.93 -1.20 10.12
N ILE A 489 10.41 -2.42 9.90
CA ILE A 489 10.22 -3.54 10.81
C ILE A 489 11.55 -4.26 11.08
N THR A 490 11.76 -4.65 12.33
CA THR A 490 12.89 -5.46 12.77
C THR A 490 12.43 -6.85 13.21
N TYR A 491 11.29 -6.95 13.91
CA TYR A 491 10.80 -8.22 14.47
C TYR A 491 9.36 -8.52 14.05
N LEU A 492 9.10 -9.78 13.67
CA LEU A 492 7.78 -10.30 13.34
C LEU A 492 7.40 -11.45 14.28
N ASN A 493 6.28 -11.33 15.00
CA ASN A 493 5.71 -12.38 15.84
C ASN A 493 4.34 -12.79 15.29
N VAL A 494 4.18 -14.05 14.89
CA VAL A 494 2.92 -14.56 14.34
C VAL A 494 2.48 -15.82 15.08
N ALA A 495 1.26 -15.80 15.61
CA ALA A 495 0.68 -16.93 16.29
C ALA A 495 -0.76 -17.15 15.83
N GLU A 496 -1.11 -18.39 15.52
CA GLU A 496 -2.47 -18.80 15.19
C GLU A 496 -3.10 -19.45 16.41
N HIS A 497 -4.30 -18.99 16.80
CA HIS A 497 -5.06 -19.51 17.92
C HIS A 497 -6.42 -20.01 17.44
N ILE A 498 -6.73 -21.26 17.76
CA ILE A 498 -7.99 -21.91 17.43
C ILE A 498 -8.88 -21.91 18.66
N VAL A 499 -10.04 -21.29 18.57
CA VAL A 499 -11.04 -21.27 19.64
C VAL A 499 -12.32 -21.95 19.19
N GLU A 500 -12.78 -22.91 19.98
CA GLU A 500 -14.06 -23.58 19.79
C GLU A 500 -15.16 -22.86 20.55
N ILE A 501 -16.31 -22.69 19.90
CA ILE A 501 -17.47 -21.97 20.44
C ILE A 501 -18.63 -22.96 20.54
N GLU A 502 -19.16 -23.10 21.75
CA GLU A 502 -20.28 -24.00 22.02
C GLU A 502 -21.37 -23.30 22.82
N ARG A 503 -22.62 -23.71 22.59
CA ARG A 503 -23.71 -23.37 23.49
C ARG A 503 -23.56 -24.17 24.79
N ASN A 504 -23.74 -23.49 25.92
CA ASN A 504 -23.65 -24.11 27.24
C ASN A 504 -24.92 -24.86 27.63
#